data_AF-A0A945X2T0-F1
#
_entry.id   AF-A0A945X2T0-F1
#
_cell.length_a   1.000
_cell.length_b   1.000
_cell.length_c   1.000
_cell.angle_alpha   90.00
_cell.angle_beta   90.00
_cell.angle_gamma   90.00
#
_symmetry.space_group_name_H-M   'P 1'
#
loop_
_entity.id
_entity.type
_entity.pdbx_description
1 polymer ?
#
loop_
_entity_poly.entity_id
_entity_poly.type
_entity_poly.pdbx_seq_one_letter_code
_entity_poly.pdbx_strand_id
1 'polypeptide(L)'
;MRWLCIIACLTGVGVAHSKADTLGSLRPRLLKQPASAQQNDQRQALLKSLDSFLEQPNSECSDEVAAYYQSMIDHALDEIATLNVVEGIIIWKLYSSAMVVKTPQAVFGIDLDEGPNSNSGNPDRSAGLADIRLHMTPQQRTRLAELVDASFHTHRHHDHVNYQITEALVKAGKTVVVPEDIRAMWRDEPFASGLTVLTPLQGRQHRVGHLGVEVLGSRQWMAQDHSVECPCNAYLITTDNGVSILSKGDINDGQQMLPWLTQVKDRGDTIDLYVSSLFFWSGKDAFAPIQRMFDPFIIPGHEYEFTHRKRGKPGSGTGSYSSQSRALKTSIARGKCAVLSWGERFHYIPQQHRQATAPLVWIAITPEPKESTVTLGDTLIVRLNAGAGGVSIRRRYLAFKSTPKIRAVPGFDLRPWGAIMHDEDGEGVFKVSTTGWTPGHYVLECTADDWPEGSTRTTDTISVTVVEQQQ
;
A
#
# COMPACT_ATOMS: atom_id res chain seq x y z
N MET A 1 -19.54 -32.68 -15.38
CA MET A 1 -20.85 -31.98 -15.31
C MET A 1 -20.57 -30.49 -15.18
N ARG A 2 -21.36 -29.66 -15.87
CA ARG A 2 -21.13 -28.24 -16.23
C ARG A 2 -20.91 -27.26 -15.05
N TRP A 3 -20.43 -26.06 -15.42
CA TRP A 3 -20.39 -24.74 -14.73
C TRP A 3 -19.03 -24.37 -14.07
N LEU A 4 -18.43 -23.18 -14.21
CA LEU A 4 -18.82 -21.89 -14.84
C LEU A 4 -17.54 -21.06 -15.08
N CYS A 5 -17.11 -20.90 -16.34
CA CYS A 5 -16.12 -19.88 -16.70
C CYS A 5 -16.82 -18.52 -16.69
N ILE A 6 -16.45 -17.63 -15.77
CA ILE A 6 -16.77 -16.21 -15.93
C ILE A 6 -15.78 -15.65 -16.95
N ILE A 7 -16.14 -15.80 -18.22
CA ILE A 7 -15.56 -15.04 -19.33
C ILE A 7 -16.24 -13.67 -19.30
N ALA A 8 -15.50 -12.63 -18.91
CA ALA A 8 -15.88 -11.26 -19.20
C ALA A 8 -15.69 -11.01 -20.71
N CYS A 9 -16.66 -11.42 -21.51
CA CYS A 9 -16.84 -10.89 -22.86
C CYS A 9 -17.40 -9.48 -22.73
N LEU A 10 -16.53 -8.48 -22.57
CA LEU A 10 -16.88 -7.12 -22.92
C LEU A 10 -16.57 -6.95 -24.40
N THR A 11 -17.66 -6.97 -25.18
CA THR A 11 -17.73 -6.49 -26.55
C THR A 11 -16.99 -5.17 -26.71
N GLY A 12 -16.13 -5.11 -27.72
CA GLY A 12 -15.31 -3.96 -28.06
C GLY A 12 -16.12 -2.66 -28.13
N VAL A 13 -15.90 -1.81 -27.14
CA VAL A 13 -15.89 -0.37 -27.37
C VAL A 13 -14.43 -0.05 -27.59
N GLY A 14 -14.04 0.11 -28.87
CA GLY A 14 -12.73 0.64 -29.20
C GLY A 14 -12.55 1.94 -28.45
N VAL A 15 -11.60 1.99 -27.52
CA VAL A 15 -11.10 3.26 -26.99
C VAL A 15 -10.43 3.91 -28.18
N ALA A 16 -11.14 4.84 -28.81
CA ALA A 16 -10.56 5.74 -29.78
C ALA A 16 -9.34 6.37 -29.11
N HIS A 17 -8.15 6.00 -29.58
CA HIS A 17 -6.93 6.65 -29.16
C HIS A 17 -7.10 8.11 -29.59
N SER A 18 -7.01 9.06 -28.65
CA SER A 18 -6.57 10.38 -29.07
C SER A 18 -5.20 10.15 -29.72
N LYS A 19 -4.93 10.81 -30.85
CA LYS A 19 -3.70 10.66 -31.64
C LYS A 19 -2.39 11.04 -30.89
N ALA A 20 -2.33 11.06 -29.56
CA ALA A 20 -1.37 11.88 -28.80
C ALA A 20 -0.50 11.17 -27.74
N ASP A 21 -0.75 9.91 -27.35
CA ASP A 21 0.09 9.24 -26.33
C ASP A 21 1.06 8.24 -26.99
N THR A 22 2.36 8.38 -26.70
CA THR A 22 3.40 7.38 -26.97
C THR A 22 3.98 6.95 -25.62
N LEU A 23 4.62 5.79 -25.51
CA LEU A 23 5.25 5.40 -24.23
C LEU A 23 6.30 6.43 -23.79
N GLY A 24 7.02 7.02 -24.75
CA GLY A 24 7.96 8.11 -24.49
C GLY A 24 7.32 9.36 -23.89
N SER A 25 6.06 9.68 -24.23
CA SER A 25 5.35 10.84 -23.65
C SER A 25 4.72 10.53 -22.29
N LEU A 26 4.44 9.26 -21.99
CA LEU A 26 3.84 8.85 -20.72
C LEU A 26 4.80 8.99 -19.53
N ARG A 27 6.08 8.62 -19.70
CA ARG A 27 7.09 8.73 -18.65
C ARG A 27 7.12 10.11 -17.97
N PRO A 28 7.41 11.23 -18.67
CA PRO A 28 7.50 12.54 -18.02
C PRO A 28 6.16 13.02 -17.44
N ARG A 29 5.02 12.50 -17.90
CA ARG A 29 3.69 12.83 -17.37
C ARG A 29 3.40 12.08 -16.07
N LEU A 30 3.74 10.79 -16.01
CA LEU A 30 3.65 9.99 -14.79
C LEU A 30 4.57 10.55 -13.70
N LEU A 31 5.80 10.91 -14.04
CA LEU A 31 6.74 11.52 -13.08
C LEU A 31 6.27 12.90 -12.56
N LYS A 32 5.54 13.68 -13.38
CA LYS A 32 4.89 14.93 -12.94
C LYS A 32 3.62 14.71 -12.12
N GLN A 33 3.06 13.51 -12.16
CA GLN A 33 1.85 13.10 -11.44
C GLN A 33 2.21 11.90 -10.54
N PRO A 34 3.11 12.10 -9.57
CA PRO A 34 3.69 11.00 -8.80
C PRO A 34 2.62 10.21 -8.06
N ALA A 35 2.95 8.98 -7.71
CA ALA A 35 2.10 8.18 -6.85
C ALA A 35 1.86 8.89 -5.52
N SER A 36 0.60 8.89 -5.09
CA SER A 36 0.20 9.53 -3.84
C SER A 36 -0.89 8.71 -3.17
N ALA A 37 -1.09 8.97 -1.88
CA ALA A 37 -2.20 8.42 -1.12
C ALA A 37 -3.56 9.00 -1.57
N GLN A 38 -3.56 10.16 -2.23
CA GLN A 38 -4.77 10.84 -2.68
C GLN A 38 -5.21 10.35 -4.05
N GLN A 39 -6.52 10.29 -4.26
CA GLN A 39 -7.07 10.00 -5.57
C GLN A 39 -6.73 11.14 -6.54
N ASN A 40 -6.23 10.76 -7.72
CA ASN A 40 -5.89 11.69 -8.79
C ASN A 40 -6.36 11.09 -10.12
N ASP A 41 -7.47 11.61 -10.65
CA ASP A 41 -8.09 11.07 -11.86
C ASP A 41 -7.19 11.23 -13.10
N GLN A 42 -6.38 12.30 -13.16
CA GLN A 42 -5.39 12.48 -14.22
C GLN A 42 -4.34 11.38 -14.19
N ARG A 43 -3.83 11.04 -13.00
CA ARG A 43 -2.90 9.91 -12.83
C ARG A 43 -3.55 8.58 -13.21
N GLN A 44 -4.80 8.34 -12.80
CA GLN A 44 -5.51 7.12 -13.17
C GLN A 44 -5.68 6.99 -14.70
N ALA A 45 -5.92 8.10 -15.40
CA ALA A 45 -5.95 8.12 -16.86
C ALA A 45 -4.58 7.78 -17.47
N LEU A 46 -3.48 8.26 -16.89
CA LEU A 46 -2.12 7.91 -17.33
C LEU A 46 -1.79 6.43 -17.13
N LEU A 47 -2.12 5.87 -15.96
CA LEU A 47 -1.93 4.44 -15.69
C LEU A 47 -2.75 3.57 -16.65
N LYS A 48 -3.99 3.97 -16.97
CA LYS A 48 -4.81 3.28 -17.97
C LYS A 48 -4.23 3.39 -19.39
N SER A 49 -3.61 4.51 -19.73
CA SER A 49 -2.90 4.68 -21.00
C SER A 49 -1.69 3.74 -21.06
N LEU A 50 -0.86 3.71 -20.00
CA LEU A 50 0.23 2.74 -19.88
C LEU A 50 -0.26 1.29 -19.99
N ASP A 51 -1.36 0.96 -19.32
CA ASP A 51 -1.97 -0.36 -19.39
C ASP A 51 -2.29 -0.78 -20.83
N SER A 52 -2.82 0.14 -21.65
CA SER A 52 -3.16 -0.19 -23.04
C SER A 52 -1.95 -0.54 -23.92
N PHE A 53 -0.75 -0.05 -23.59
CA PHE A 53 0.48 -0.46 -24.27
C PHE A 53 0.96 -1.83 -23.79
N LEU A 54 0.91 -2.05 -22.46
CA LEU A 54 1.42 -3.27 -21.84
C LEU A 54 0.49 -4.49 -22.05
N GLU A 55 -0.82 -4.27 -22.17
CA GLU A 55 -1.80 -5.32 -22.42
C GLU A 55 -1.75 -5.86 -23.86
N GLN A 56 -1.00 -5.24 -24.77
CA GLN A 56 -0.84 -5.76 -26.13
C GLN A 56 -0.16 -7.15 -26.12
N PRO A 57 -0.53 -8.05 -27.04
CA PRO A 57 0.17 -9.32 -27.19
C PRO A 57 1.67 -9.14 -27.43
N ASN A 58 2.49 -9.88 -26.69
CA ASN A 58 3.96 -9.85 -26.79
C ASN A 58 4.60 -8.45 -26.55
N SER A 59 3.97 -7.58 -25.76
CA SER A 59 4.52 -6.25 -25.44
C SER A 59 5.89 -6.32 -24.75
N GLU A 60 6.20 -7.40 -24.04
CA GLU A 60 7.49 -7.73 -23.44
C GLU A 60 8.62 -7.94 -24.46
N CYS A 61 8.27 -8.21 -25.72
CA CYS A 61 9.21 -8.33 -26.84
C CYS A 61 9.42 -6.99 -27.56
N SER A 62 8.69 -5.94 -27.20
CA SER A 62 8.75 -4.62 -27.86
C SER A 62 9.93 -3.79 -27.37
N ASP A 63 10.70 -3.24 -28.31
CA ASP A 63 11.77 -2.27 -28.02
C ASP A 63 11.26 -1.03 -27.30
N GLU A 64 10.06 -0.56 -27.64
CA GLU A 64 9.49 0.65 -27.04
C GLU A 64 9.15 0.42 -25.56
N VAL A 65 8.61 -0.77 -25.24
CA VAL A 65 8.25 -1.17 -23.88
C VAL A 65 9.51 -1.45 -23.06
N ALA A 66 10.50 -2.14 -23.63
CA ALA A 66 11.79 -2.35 -22.99
C ALA A 66 12.51 -1.04 -22.70
N ALA A 67 12.58 -0.11 -23.67
CA ALA A 67 13.20 1.20 -23.48
C ALA A 67 12.45 2.05 -22.44
N TYR A 68 11.11 2.02 -22.43
CA TYR A 68 10.33 2.65 -21.38
C TYR A 68 10.68 2.09 -20.00
N TYR A 69 10.62 0.76 -19.83
CA TYR A 69 10.95 0.08 -18.58
C TYR A 69 12.36 0.45 -18.11
N GLN A 70 13.38 0.28 -18.95
CA GLN A 70 14.77 0.59 -18.62
C GLN A 70 14.94 2.07 -18.22
N SER A 71 14.29 3.00 -18.91
CA SER A 71 14.37 4.43 -18.55
C SER A 71 13.69 4.79 -17.22
N MET A 72 12.71 3.99 -16.79
CA MET A 72 12.08 4.11 -15.48
C MET A 72 12.96 3.47 -14.40
N ILE A 73 13.64 2.36 -14.69
CA ILE A 73 14.64 1.77 -13.80
C ILE A 73 15.81 2.72 -13.59
N ASP A 74 16.35 3.35 -14.63
CA ASP A 74 17.41 4.36 -14.48
C ASP A 74 16.98 5.51 -13.56
N HIS A 75 15.74 5.98 -13.71
CA HIS A 75 15.18 7.01 -12.83
C HIS A 75 15.15 6.57 -11.36
N ALA A 76 14.66 5.35 -11.07
CA ALA A 76 14.64 4.83 -9.71
C ALA A 76 16.06 4.67 -9.15
N LEU A 77 17.00 4.14 -9.92
CA LEU A 77 18.40 3.99 -9.49
C LEU A 77 19.07 5.34 -9.20
N ASP A 78 18.79 6.35 -10.02
CA ASP A 78 19.27 7.72 -9.80
C ASP A 78 18.69 8.30 -8.49
N GLU A 79 17.39 8.13 -8.24
CA GLU A 79 16.76 8.57 -7.00
C GLU A 79 17.26 7.81 -5.77
N ILE A 80 17.41 6.47 -5.85
CA ILE A 80 17.93 5.65 -4.76
C ILE A 80 19.36 6.11 -4.41
N ALA A 81 20.19 6.42 -5.40
CA ALA A 81 21.54 6.91 -5.19
C ALA A 81 21.59 8.30 -4.55
N THR A 82 20.68 9.20 -4.93
CA THR A 82 20.82 10.64 -4.63
C THR A 82 19.91 11.15 -3.51
N LEU A 83 18.74 10.55 -3.29
CA LEU A 83 17.80 11.03 -2.29
C LEU A 83 18.25 10.65 -0.88
N ASN A 84 18.35 11.64 0.01
CA ASN A 84 18.56 11.42 1.43
C ASN A 84 17.22 11.28 2.15
N VAL A 85 17.02 10.19 2.88
CA VAL A 85 15.81 9.96 3.67
C VAL A 85 16.06 10.48 5.08
N VAL A 86 15.38 11.56 5.46
CA VAL A 86 15.49 12.15 6.80
C VAL A 86 14.37 11.64 7.71
N GLU A 87 13.18 11.45 7.17
CA GLU A 87 11.99 11.00 7.89
C GLU A 87 11.29 9.88 7.13
N GLY A 88 10.73 8.91 7.85
CA GLY A 88 9.97 7.82 7.26
C GLY A 88 10.83 6.92 6.38
N ILE A 89 10.25 6.38 5.31
CA ILE A 89 10.94 5.54 4.34
C ILE A 89 10.43 5.84 2.92
N ILE A 90 11.25 5.53 1.92
CA ILE A 90 10.85 5.62 0.51
C ILE A 90 10.86 4.22 -0.09
N ILE A 91 9.80 3.86 -0.82
CA ILE A 91 9.67 2.57 -1.50
C ILE A 91 9.56 2.80 -3.00
N TRP A 92 10.39 2.13 -3.80
CA TRP A 92 10.33 2.09 -5.26
C TRP A 92 9.82 0.74 -5.74
N LYS A 93 8.98 0.78 -6.78
CA LYS A 93 8.55 -0.40 -7.53
C LYS A 93 9.50 -0.61 -8.71
N LEU A 94 10.07 -1.80 -8.88
CA LEU A 94 10.90 -2.12 -10.03
C LEU A 94 10.12 -2.94 -11.07
N TYR A 95 10.01 -4.25 -10.90
CA TYR A 95 9.30 -5.18 -11.79
C TYR A 95 8.46 -6.17 -10.99
N SER A 96 7.22 -6.48 -11.40
CA SER A 96 6.34 -7.44 -10.71
C SER A 96 6.30 -7.23 -9.18
N SER A 97 6.88 -8.12 -8.38
CA SER A 97 6.94 -8.06 -6.92
C SER A 97 8.19 -7.35 -6.39
N ALA A 98 9.14 -7.00 -7.25
CA ALA A 98 10.40 -6.35 -6.90
C ALA A 98 10.20 -4.94 -6.36
N MET A 99 10.62 -4.74 -5.13
CA MET A 99 10.55 -3.47 -4.41
C MET A 99 11.91 -3.12 -3.81
N VAL A 100 12.27 -1.85 -3.82
CA VAL A 100 13.43 -1.33 -3.08
C VAL A 100 12.92 -0.35 -2.03
N VAL A 101 13.41 -0.48 -0.80
CA VAL A 101 13.07 0.38 0.32
C VAL A 101 14.33 1.08 0.80
N LYS A 102 14.26 2.41 0.93
CA LYS A 102 15.32 3.22 1.54
C LYS A 102 14.83 3.84 2.84
N THR A 103 15.63 3.67 3.87
CA THR A 103 15.51 4.30 5.18
C THR A 103 16.70 5.26 5.35
N PRO A 104 16.76 6.04 6.45
CA PRO A 104 17.96 6.83 6.74
C PRO A 104 19.23 5.98 6.98
N GLN A 105 19.09 4.67 7.28
CA GLN A 105 20.20 3.79 7.68
C GLN A 105 20.47 2.63 6.71
N ALA A 106 19.52 2.30 5.83
CA ALA A 106 19.65 1.12 4.97
C ALA A 106 18.86 1.26 3.67
N VAL A 107 19.34 0.60 2.62
CA VAL A 107 18.61 0.30 1.40
C VAL A 107 18.43 -1.21 1.31
N PHE A 108 17.20 -1.70 1.16
CA PHE A 108 16.97 -3.14 0.99
C PHE A 108 15.97 -3.46 -0.10
N GLY A 109 16.14 -4.63 -0.72
CA GLY A 109 15.26 -5.14 -1.76
C GLY A 109 14.35 -6.27 -1.27
N ILE A 110 13.15 -6.37 -1.84
CA ILE A 110 12.23 -7.51 -1.66
C ILE A 110 11.95 -8.08 -3.04
N ASP A 111 12.15 -9.39 -3.22
CA ASP A 111 11.91 -10.15 -4.45
C ASP A 111 12.47 -9.46 -5.70
N LEU A 112 13.74 -9.05 -5.64
CA LEU A 112 14.38 -8.29 -6.72
C LEU A 112 14.47 -9.13 -7.99
N ASP A 113 13.83 -8.62 -9.04
CA ASP A 113 13.72 -9.26 -10.34
C ASP A 113 13.96 -8.24 -11.46
N GLU A 114 14.61 -8.68 -12.55
CA GLU A 114 15.04 -7.83 -13.66
C GLU A 114 14.04 -7.73 -14.81
N GLY A 115 12.99 -8.57 -14.83
CA GLY A 115 12.14 -8.82 -15.99
C GLY A 115 11.78 -10.31 -16.15
N PRO A 116 11.05 -10.71 -17.20
CA PRO A 116 10.50 -12.06 -17.31
C PRO A 116 11.60 -13.14 -17.44
N ASN A 117 11.78 -13.99 -16.43
CA ASN A 117 12.88 -14.98 -16.37
C ASN A 117 12.40 -16.42 -16.44
N SER A 118 13.32 -17.37 -16.63
CA SER A 118 12.99 -18.81 -16.72
C SER A 118 13.08 -19.48 -15.34
N ASN A 119 12.44 -20.65 -15.20
CA ASN A 119 12.27 -21.41 -13.95
C ASN A 119 13.52 -21.70 -13.08
N SER A 120 14.73 -21.39 -13.53
CA SER A 120 15.95 -21.56 -12.72
C SER A 120 16.69 -20.26 -12.41
N GLY A 121 16.26 -19.14 -12.98
CA GLY A 121 17.00 -17.88 -13.05
C GLY A 121 18.30 -17.98 -13.87
N ASN A 122 18.92 -19.17 -13.96
CA ASN A 122 20.19 -19.37 -14.64
C ASN A 122 20.03 -19.17 -16.17
N PRO A 123 20.76 -18.22 -16.78
CA PRO A 123 20.66 -17.91 -18.21
C PRO A 123 21.01 -19.09 -19.11
N ASP A 124 21.86 -20.02 -18.67
CA ASP A 124 22.22 -21.23 -19.42
C ASP A 124 21.08 -22.26 -19.50
N ARG A 125 19.98 -22.01 -18.78
CA ARG A 125 18.79 -22.87 -18.72
C ARG A 125 17.51 -22.15 -19.16
N SER A 126 17.64 -20.94 -19.72
CA SER A 126 16.53 -20.11 -20.19
C SER A 126 16.00 -20.54 -21.56
N ALA A 127 15.23 -21.63 -21.59
CA ALA A 127 14.46 -21.99 -22.77
C ALA A 127 13.25 -21.05 -22.94
N GLY A 128 13.10 -20.44 -24.12
CA GLY A 128 11.86 -19.73 -24.51
C GLY A 128 11.80 -18.22 -24.26
N LEU A 129 12.91 -17.59 -23.88
CA LEU A 129 12.98 -16.13 -23.57
C LEU A 129 13.84 -15.33 -24.56
N ALA A 130 14.37 -15.95 -25.62
CA ALA A 130 15.36 -15.33 -26.51
C ALA A 130 14.85 -14.07 -27.24
N ASP A 131 13.54 -13.89 -27.36
CA ASP A 131 12.90 -12.73 -27.99
C ASP A 131 12.35 -11.69 -27.00
N ILE A 132 12.40 -11.97 -25.70
CA ILE A 132 11.95 -11.03 -24.66
C ILE A 132 13.05 -9.98 -24.43
N ARG A 133 12.67 -8.70 -24.56
CA ARG A 133 13.60 -7.56 -24.48
C ARG A 133 13.44 -6.76 -23.19
N LEU A 134 12.32 -6.92 -22.51
CA LEU A 134 12.03 -6.24 -21.25
C LEU A 134 12.87 -6.84 -20.11
N HIS A 135 14.09 -6.34 -19.97
CA HIS A 135 14.99 -6.70 -18.88
C HIS A 135 15.81 -5.49 -18.45
N MET A 136 16.27 -5.48 -17.20
CA MET A 136 17.33 -4.57 -16.80
C MET A 136 18.59 -4.83 -17.61
N THR A 137 19.34 -3.77 -17.90
CA THR A 137 20.66 -3.90 -18.51
C THR A 137 21.68 -4.45 -17.48
N PRO A 138 22.80 -5.04 -17.92
CA PRO A 138 23.88 -5.42 -17.00
C PRO A 138 24.35 -4.27 -16.12
N GLN A 139 24.41 -3.06 -16.67
CA GLN A 139 24.79 -1.86 -15.93
C GLN A 139 23.77 -1.51 -14.83
N GLN A 140 22.47 -1.62 -15.13
CA GLN A 140 21.40 -1.41 -14.14
C GLN A 140 21.47 -2.43 -13.01
N ARG A 141 21.72 -3.71 -13.31
CA ARG A 141 21.91 -4.75 -12.28
C ARG A 141 23.10 -4.45 -11.38
N THR A 142 24.25 -4.07 -11.95
CA THR A 142 25.43 -3.68 -11.16
C THR A 142 25.13 -2.49 -10.26
N ARG A 143 24.52 -1.42 -10.80
CA ARG A 143 24.12 -0.24 -10.03
C ARG A 143 23.15 -0.60 -8.90
N LEU A 144 22.16 -1.44 -9.16
CA LEU A 144 21.22 -1.92 -8.13
C LEU A 144 21.97 -2.66 -7.02
N ALA A 145 22.88 -3.56 -7.38
CA ALA A 145 23.65 -4.34 -6.42
C ALA A 145 24.59 -3.46 -5.57
N GLU A 146 25.14 -2.38 -6.12
CA GLU A 146 25.95 -1.41 -5.37
C GLU A 146 25.12 -0.66 -4.31
N LEU A 147 23.90 -0.27 -4.69
CA LEU A 147 23.01 0.58 -3.90
C LEU A 147 22.28 -0.17 -2.76
N VAL A 148 22.06 -1.47 -2.90
CA VAL A 148 21.32 -2.28 -1.93
C VAL A 148 22.26 -2.85 -0.86
N ASP A 149 21.86 -2.81 0.40
CA ASP A 149 22.60 -3.39 1.54
C ASP A 149 22.18 -4.84 1.83
N ALA A 150 20.88 -5.11 1.69
CA ALA A 150 20.29 -6.43 1.88
C ALA A 150 19.15 -6.71 0.90
N SER A 151 18.94 -7.97 0.54
CA SER A 151 17.82 -8.40 -0.30
C SER A 151 17.11 -9.61 0.32
N PHE A 152 15.79 -9.63 0.24
CA PHE A 152 14.94 -10.69 0.76
C PHE A 152 14.18 -11.34 -0.39
N HIS A 153 14.44 -12.62 -0.64
CA HIS A 153 13.69 -13.43 -1.60
C HIS A 153 12.69 -14.30 -0.84
N THR A 154 11.45 -14.31 -1.28
CA THR A 154 10.36 -15.01 -0.61
C THR A 154 10.30 -16.48 -1.00
N HIS A 155 10.53 -16.80 -2.28
CA HIS A 155 10.49 -18.16 -2.79
C HIS A 155 11.19 -18.30 -4.15
N ARG A 156 11.33 -19.53 -4.62
CA ARG A 156 12.15 -19.88 -5.80
C ARG A 156 11.50 -19.65 -7.16
N HIS A 157 10.29 -19.08 -7.26
CA HIS A 157 9.72 -18.81 -8.58
C HIS A 157 10.45 -17.66 -9.28
N HIS A 158 10.53 -17.80 -10.59
CA HIS A 158 11.39 -17.00 -11.47
C HIS A 158 11.01 -15.51 -11.53
N ASP A 159 9.84 -15.15 -11.04
CA ASP A 159 9.31 -13.79 -10.95
C ASP A 159 9.48 -13.17 -9.55
N HIS A 160 10.11 -13.91 -8.63
CA HIS A 160 10.46 -13.49 -7.27
C HIS A 160 11.94 -13.70 -6.92
N VAL A 161 12.68 -14.42 -7.75
CA VAL A 161 14.13 -14.58 -7.60
C VAL A 161 14.82 -14.52 -8.96
N ASN A 162 15.79 -13.61 -9.08
CA ASN A 162 16.61 -13.46 -10.27
C ASN A 162 18.07 -13.87 -10.01
N TYR A 163 18.63 -14.72 -10.88
CA TYR A 163 20.00 -15.23 -10.75
C TYR A 163 21.05 -14.12 -10.88
N GLN A 164 20.95 -13.30 -11.93
CA GLN A 164 21.97 -12.29 -12.24
C GLN A 164 22.04 -11.20 -11.16
N ILE A 165 20.88 -10.77 -10.65
CA ILE A 165 20.80 -9.82 -9.53
C ILE A 165 21.35 -10.48 -8.26
N THR A 166 20.96 -11.72 -7.96
CA THR A 166 21.43 -12.40 -6.75
C THR A 166 22.93 -12.61 -6.77
N GLU A 167 23.48 -13.06 -7.90
CA GLU A 167 24.92 -13.20 -8.08
C GLU A 167 25.64 -11.85 -7.91
N ALA A 168 25.13 -10.78 -8.51
CA ALA A 168 25.71 -9.44 -8.39
C ALA A 168 25.71 -8.94 -6.93
N LEU A 169 24.62 -9.15 -6.20
CA LEU A 169 24.50 -8.79 -4.78
C LEU A 169 25.52 -9.55 -3.93
N VAL A 170 25.62 -10.88 -4.09
CA VAL A 170 26.57 -11.69 -3.33
C VAL A 170 28.01 -11.28 -3.66
N LYS A 171 28.34 -11.08 -4.95
CA LYS A 171 29.67 -10.61 -5.38
C LYS A 171 30.01 -9.23 -4.80
N ALA A 172 29.01 -8.36 -4.61
CA ALA A 172 29.16 -7.07 -3.95
C ALA A 172 29.19 -7.15 -2.41
N GLY A 173 29.20 -8.36 -1.83
CA GLY A 173 29.26 -8.58 -0.39
C GLY A 173 27.97 -8.22 0.35
N LYS A 174 26.84 -8.15 -0.36
CA LYS A 174 25.53 -7.79 0.22
C LYS A 174 24.88 -8.98 0.88
N THR A 175 24.02 -8.73 1.88
CA THR A 175 23.29 -9.81 2.54
C THR A 175 22.09 -10.23 1.70
N VAL A 176 22.10 -11.44 1.15
CA VAL A 176 20.95 -11.98 0.41
C VAL A 176 20.26 -13.06 1.24
N VAL A 177 19.08 -12.73 1.76
CA VAL A 177 18.24 -13.63 2.57
C VAL A 177 17.32 -14.41 1.66
N VAL A 178 17.36 -15.74 1.77
CA VAL A 178 16.58 -16.67 0.95
C VAL A 178 16.00 -17.81 1.81
N PRO A 179 14.92 -18.48 1.36
CA PRO A 179 14.54 -19.77 1.93
C PRO A 179 15.58 -20.84 1.54
N GLU A 180 15.62 -21.92 2.31
CA GLU A 180 16.62 -22.99 2.15
C GLU A 180 16.60 -23.61 0.74
N ASP A 181 15.43 -23.70 0.11
CA ASP A 181 15.29 -24.35 -1.19
C ASP A 181 15.90 -23.54 -2.33
N ILE A 182 15.95 -22.21 -2.25
CA ILE A 182 16.71 -21.36 -3.19
C ILE A 182 18.20 -21.65 -3.04
N ARG A 183 18.72 -21.71 -1.81
CA ARG A 183 20.13 -22.05 -1.57
C ARG A 183 20.46 -23.45 -2.09
N ALA A 184 19.56 -24.41 -1.89
CA ALA A 184 19.72 -25.77 -2.40
C ALA A 184 19.65 -25.84 -3.93
N MET A 185 18.78 -25.05 -4.57
CA MET A 185 18.65 -24.94 -6.03
C MET A 185 19.95 -24.49 -6.70
N TRP A 186 20.68 -23.59 -6.05
CA TRP A 186 21.93 -23.04 -6.55
C TRP A 186 23.18 -23.60 -5.86
N ARG A 187 23.11 -24.73 -5.15
CA ARG A 187 24.22 -25.25 -4.32
C ARG A 187 25.57 -25.41 -5.06
N ASP A 188 25.52 -25.61 -6.38
CA ASP A 188 26.69 -25.82 -7.23
C ASP A 188 27.22 -24.50 -7.84
N GLU A 189 26.54 -23.38 -7.59
CA GLU A 189 26.93 -22.05 -8.08
C GLU A 189 27.92 -21.38 -7.12
N PRO A 190 28.93 -20.63 -7.64
CA PRO A 190 29.98 -20.03 -6.81
C PRO A 190 29.48 -19.06 -5.73
N PHE A 191 28.34 -18.39 -5.97
CA PHE A 191 27.79 -17.41 -5.04
C PHE A 191 26.89 -18.05 -3.96
N ALA A 192 26.57 -19.34 -4.05
CA ALA A 192 25.60 -19.98 -3.15
C ALA A 192 26.02 -19.95 -1.67
N SER A 193 27.32 -19.98 -1.38
CA SER A 193 27.85 -19.86 -0.02
C SER A 193 27.65 -18.47 0.60
N GLY A 194 27.37 -17.45 -0.21
CA GLY A 194 27.04 -16.09 0.26
C GLY A 194 25.56 -15.90 0.59
N LEU A 195 24.71 -16.91 0.34
CA LEU A 195 23.28 -16.84 0.64
C LEU A 195 23.02 -17.07 2.13
N THR A 196 22.21 -16.20 2.71
CA THR A 196 21.80 -16.26 4.11
C THR A 196 20.42 -16.92 4.22
N VAL A 197 20.31 -17.92 5.09
CA VAL A 197 19.01 -18.56 5.41
C VAL A 197 18.66 -18.21 6.84
N LEU A 198 17.55 -17.50 7.02
CA LEU A 198 16.99 -17.24 8.35
C LEU A 198 16.07 -18.40 8.71
N THR A 199 16.32 -19.07 9.84
CA THR A 199 15.44 -20.12 10.34
C THR A 199 14.07 -19.53 10.71
N PRO A 200 12.98 -19.95 10.05
CA PRO A 200 11.65 -19.48 10.41
C PRO A 200 11.27 -20.07 11.77
N LEU A 201 11.07 -19.20 12.74
CA LEU A 201 10.58 -19.55 14.06
C LEU A 201 9.64 -18.44 14.50
N GLN A 202 8.41 -18.80 14.82
CA GLN A 202 7.36 -17.84 15.16
C GLN A 202 7.78 -17.00 16.37
N GLY A 203 7.66 -15.67 16.25
CA GLY A 203 8.10 -14.73 17.30
C GLY A 203 9.61 -14.52 17.41
N ARG A 204 10.43 -15.22 16.61
CA ARG A 204 11.87 -14.98 16.56
C ARG A 204 12.19 -13.79 15.67
N GLN A 205 12.79 -12.78 16.27
CA GLN A 205 13.37 -11.64 15.58
C GLN A 205 14.84 -11.93 15.22
N HIS A 206 15.16 -11.76 13.95
CA HIS A 206 16.52 -11.79 13.41
C HIS A 206 17.02 -10.36 13.19
N ARG A 207 18.34 -10.18 13.10
CA ARG A 207 18.95 -8.90 12.72
C ARG A 207 19.69 -9.06 11.39
N VAL A 208 19.38 -8.19 10.44
CA VAL A 208 20.03 -8.09 9.13
C VAL A 208 20.47 -6.64 8.95
N GLY A 209 21.72 -6.35 9.31
CA GLY A 209 22.20 -4.96 9.41
C GLY A 209 21.31 -4.11 10.33
N HIS A 210 20.77 -3.02 9.79
CA HIS A 210 19.86 -2.07 10.46
C HIS A 210 18.37 -2.49 10.45
N LEU A 211 18.09 -3.77 10.17
CA LEU A 211 16.73 -4.30 10.04
C LEU A 211 16.49 -5.37 11.10
N GLY A 212 15.35 -5.26 11.80
CA GLY A 212 14.72 -6.38 12.50
C GLY A 212 13.88 -7.19 11.51
N VAL A 213 13.95 -8.51 11.57
CA VAL A 213 13.25 -9.39 10.61
C VAL A 213 12.63 -10.56 11.34
N GLU A 214 11.31 -10.69 11.26
CA GLU A 214 10.59 -11.91 11.60
C GLU A 214 10.19 -12.64 10.32
N VAL A 215 10.38 -13.97 10.32
CA VAL A 215 10.14 -14.82 9.15
C VAL A 215 9.08 -15.84 9.48
N LEU A 216 8.00 -15.84 8.70
CA LEU A 216 7.06 -16.96 8.64
C LEU A 216 7.44 -17.86 7.46
N GLY A 217 7.88 -19.08 7.76
CA GLY A 217 8.10 -20.11 6.75
C GLY A 217 6.78 -20.80 6.43
N SER A 218 6.38 -20.76 5.16
CA SER A 218 5.08 -21.24 4.68
C SER A 218 5.20 -21.78 3.26
N ARG A 219 4.08 -21.87 2.52
CA ARG A 219 4.02 -22.40 1.16
C ARG A 219 3.13 -21.56 0.25
N GLN A 220 3.50 -21.55 -1.02
CA GLN A 220 2.60 -21.30 -2.13
C GLN A 220 2.07 -22.63 -2.64
N TRP A 221 0.75 -22.80 -2.66
CA TRP A 221 0.11 -23.95 -3.27
C TRP A 221 0.00 -23.76 -4.76
N MET A 222 0.46 -24.71 -5.57
CA MET A 222 0.40 -24.63 -7.04
C MET A 222 -0.82 -25.34 -7.63
N ALA A 223 -1.51 -26.14 -6.82
CA ALA A 223 -2.73 -26.84 -7.16
C ALA A 223 -3.82 -26.53 -6.12
N GLN A 224 -5.08 -26.42 -6.58
CA GLN A 224 -6.22 -26.07 -5.71
C GLN A 224 -6.50 -27.10 -4.62
N ASP A 225 -6.10 -28.36 -4.84
CA ASP A 225 -6.21 -29.46 -3.88
C ASP A 225 -5.00 -29.54 -2.92
N HIS A 226 -4.10 -28.56 -2.98
CA HIS A 226 -2.88 -28.47 -2.17
C HIS A 226 -1.92 -29.66 -2.38
N SER A 227 -1.98 -30.32 -3.53
CA SER A 227 -1.10 -31.47 -3.85
C SER A 227 0.31 -31.08 -4.31
N VAL A 228 0.53 -29.83 -4.72
CA VAL A 228 1.81 -29.31 -5.22
C VAL A 228 2.14 -28.02 -4.48
N GLU A 229 3.36 -27.92 -3.94
CA GLU A 229 3.82 -26.79 -3.14
C GLU A 229 5.19 -26.25 -3.55
N CYS A 230 5.40 -24.97 -3.26
CA CYS A 230 6.70 -24.32 -3.22
C CYS A 230 6.89 -23.69 -1.83
N PRO A 231 8.01 -23.94 -1.11
CA PRO A 231 8.35 -23.17 0.08
C PRO A 231 8.28 -21.68 -0.22
N CYS A 232 7.64 -20.91 0.67
CA CYS A 232 7.48 -19.47 0.54
C CYS A 232 7.52 -18.81 1.92
N ASN A 233 8.48 -17.90 2.09
CA ASN A 233 8.59 -17.08 3.28
C ASN A 233 7.72 -15.83 3.17
N ALA A 234 7.10 -15.44 4.28
CA ALA A 234 6.70 -14.06 4.52
C ALA A 234 7.71 -13.39 5.46
N TYR A 235 7.96 -12.11 5.22
CA TYR A 235 8.85 -11.28 6.02
C TYR A 235 8.05 -10.14 6.65
N LEU A 236 8.19 -9.99 7.97
CA LEU A 236 7.88 -8.75 8.68
C LEU A 236 9.21 -8.06 8.97
N ILE A 237 9.49 -6.99 8.24
CA ILE A 237 10.75 -6.25 8.31
C ILE A 237 10.49 -4.95 9.08
N THR A 238 11.17 -4.77 10.20
CA THR A 238 11.11 -3.54 11.02
C THR A 238 12.40 -2.76 10.87
N THR A 239 12.28 -1.49 10.51
CA THR A 239 13.40 -0.57 10.33
C THR A 239 13.82 0.05 11.68
N ASP A 240 15.04 0.60 11.76
CA ASP A 240 15.52 1.27 12.99
C ASP A 240 14.71 2.54 13.35
N ASN A 241 14.03 3.17 12.38
CA ASN A 241 13.06 4.25 12.66
C ASN A 241 11.64 3.72 12.98
N GLY A 242 11.51 2.42 13.24
CA GLY A 242 10.32 1.78 13.78
C GLY A 242 9.19 1.55 12.77
N VAL A 243 9.46 1.56 11.46
CA VAL A 243 8.46 1.25 10.42
C VAL A 243 8.47 -0.24 10.13
N SER A 244 7.29 -0.87 10.19
CA SER A 244 7.14 -2.31 9.95
C SER A 244 6.47 -2.60 8.60
N ILE A 245 7.13 -3.42 7.78
CA ILE A 245 6.73 -3.75 6.41
C ILE A 245 6.47 -5.25 6.32
N LEU A 246 5.26 -5.63 5.91
CA LEU A 246 4.89 -7.00 5.62
C LEU A 246 4.97 -7.26 4.11
N SER A 247 5.79 -8.23 3.72
CA SER A 247 5.70 -8.89 2.40
C SER A 247 5.41 -10.36 2.62
N LYS A 248 4.39 -10.88 1.93
CA LYS A 248 3.96 -12.27 2.08
C LYS A 248 4.49 -13.20 0.98
N GLY A 249 5.26 -12.65 0.05
CA GLY A 249 5.53 -13.30 -1.23
C GLY A 249 4.22 -13.78 -1.85
N ASP A 250 4.20 -15.07 -2.17
CA ASP A 250 3.09 -15.72 -2.84
C ASP A 250 2.39 -16.79 -2.01
N ILE A 251 2.48 -16.68 -0.68
CA ILE A 251 1.57 -17.40 0.21
C ILE A 251 0.13 -17.05 -0.19
N ASN A 252 -0.62 -18.04 -0.64
CA ASN A 252 -1.89 -17.87 -1.35
C ASN A 252 -3.09 -18.53 -0.64
N ASP A 253 -2.87 -19.06 0.57
CA ASP A 253 -3.90 -19.45 1.51
C ASP A 253 -3.65 -18.75 2.86
N GLY A 254 -4.56 -17.86 3.22
CA GLY A 254 -4.51 -17.06 4.42
C GLY A 254 -4.58 -17.87 5.71
N GLN A 255 -5.05 -19.13 5.68
CA GLN A 255 -4.99 -20.01 6.87
C GLN A 255 -3.55 -20.21 7.35
N GLN A 256 -2.57 -20.14 6.44
CA GLN A 256 -1.15 -20.27 6.78
C GLN A 256 -0.59 -19.03 7.49
N MET A 257 -1.19 -17.85 7.28
CA MET A 257 -0.70 -16.58 7.84
C MET A 257 -1.46 -16.14 9.09
N LEU A 258 -2.76 -16.42 9.17
CA LEU A 258 -3.61 -15.86 10.24
C LEU A 258 -3.10 -16.16 11.66
N PRO A 259 -2.64 -17.38 12.02
CA PRO A 259 -2.11 -17.63 13.36
C PRO A 259 -0.88 -16.78 13.69
N TRP A 260 -0.01 -16.55 12.70
CA TRP A 260 1.15 -15.69 12.85
C TRP A 260 0.76 -14.23 13.02
N LEU A 261 -0.15 -13.73 12.18
CA LEU A 261 -0.66 -12.37 12.27
C LEU A 261 -1.41 -12.09 13.58
N THR A 262 -2.16 -13.06 14.10
CA THR A 262 -2.80 -12.94 15.43
C THR A 262 -1.74 -12.75 16.51
N GLN A 263 -0.65 -13.51 16.49
CA GLN A 263 0.44 -13.32 17.46
C GLN A 263 1.14 -11.97 17.31
N VAL A 264 1.40 -11.52 16.08
CA VAL A 264 1.94 -10.17 15.83
C VAL A 264 1.04 -9.11 16.48
N LYS A 265 -0.28 -9.22 16.28
CA LYS A 265 -1.26 -8.32 16.91
C LYS A 265 -1.28 -8.44 18.44
N ASP A 266 -1.28 -9.64 18.98
CA ASP A 266 -1.38 -9.89 20.43
C ASP A 266 -0.16 -9.37 21.21
N ARG A 267 1.01 -9.32 20.57
CA ARG A 267 2.22 -8.69 21.14
C ARG A 267 2.18 -7.16 21.12
N GLY A 268 1.23 -6.57 20.40
CA GLY A 268 1.17 -5.12 20.18
C GLY A 268 2.08 -4.62 19.06
N ASP A 269 2.62 -5.51 18.23
CA ASP A 269 3.44 -5.12 17.08
C ASP A 269 2.56 -4.50 15.98
N THR A 270 3.15 -3.61 15.19
CA THR A 270 2.46 -2.92 14.08
C THR A 270 2.83 -3.53 12.73
N ILE A 271 1.91 -3.39 11.77
CA ILE A 271 2.21 -3.53 10.34
C ILE A 271 1.82 -2.20 9.70
N ASP A 272 2.83 -1.37 9.42
CA ASP A 272 2.62 -0.04 8.86
C ASP A 272 2.36 -0.09 7.36
N LEU A 273 3.04 -1.02 6.68
CA LEU A 273 2.99 -1.19 5.23
C LEU A 273 2.74 -2.65 4.85
N TYR A 274 1.83 -2.86 3.92
CA TYR A 274 1.66 -4.13 3.21
C TYR A 274 2.18 -3.97 1.78
N VAL A 275 3.27 -4.67 1.47
CA VAL A 275 3.99 -4.58 0.19
C VAL A 275 4.09 -5.97 -0.43
N SER A 276 3.02 -6.40 -1.12
CA SER A 276 2.91 -7.75 -1.69
C SER A 276 1.73 -7.85 -2.66
N SER A 277 1.61 -8.98 -3.37
CA SER A 277 0.37 -9.39 -4.04
C SER A 277 -0.84 -9.35 -3.09
N LEU A 278 -2.01 -8.99 -3.61
CA LEU A 278 -3.27 -8.90 -2.85
C LEU A 278 -4.03 -10.23 -2.80
N PHE A 279 -3.62 -11.21 -3.61
CA PHE A 279 -4.46 -12.37 -3.92
C PHE A 279 -4.13 -13.58 -3.04
N PHE A 280 -5.18 -14.23 -2.55
CA PHE A 280 -5.16 -15.52 -1.85
C PHE A 280 -6.01 -16.52 -2.63
N TRP A 281 -5.47 -17.01 -3.74
CA TRP A 281 -6.24 -17.74 -4.76
C TRP A 281 -6.41 -19.24 -4.48
N SER A 282 -5.70 -19.80 -3.49
CA SER A 282 -5.75 -21.24 -3.19
C SER A 282 -6.48 -21.58 -1.88
N GLY A 283 -7.00 -20.59 -1.16
CA GLY A 283 -7.66 -20.84 0.12
C GLY A 283 -8.32 -19.62 0.72
N LYS A 284 -8.24 -19.49 2.05
CA LYS A 284 -8.93 -18.41 2.77
C LYS A 284 -8.28 -17.07 2.47
N ASP A 285 -9.09 -16.06 2.15
CA ASP A 285 -8.58 -14.69 2.04
C ASP A 285 -8.15 -14.15 3.41
N ALA A 286 -6.88 -13.73 3.51
CA ALA A 286 -6.33 -13.04 4.68
C ALA A 286 -6.15 -11.54 4.47
N PHE A 287 -6.39 -10.99 3.28
CA PHE A 287 -6.20 -9.56 3.03
C PHE A 287 -7.15 -8.69 3.86
N ALA A 288 -8.46 -8.96 3.84
CA ALA A 288 -9.42 -8.22 4.66
C ALA A 288 -9.16 -8.37 6.19
N PRO A 289 -8.81 -9.56 6.72
CA PRO A 289 -8.29 -9.69 8.08
C PRO A 289 -7.07 -8.82 8.38
N ILE A 290 -6.05 -8.79 7.51
CA ILE A 290 -4.87 -7.93 7.69
C ILE A 290 -5.28 -6.46 7.80
N GLN A 291 -6.16 -6.00 6.90
CA GLN A 291 -6.66 -4.63 6.94
C GLN A 291 -7.40 -4.31 8.24
N ARG A 292 -8.21 -5.24 8.77
CA ARG A 292 -8.91 -5.04 10.05
C ARG A 292 -7.98 -5.09 11.26
N MET A 293 -6.96 -5.93 11.23
CA MET A 293 -6.06 -6.12 12.36
C MET A 293 -5.09 -4.95 12.53
N PHE A 294 -4.62 -4.37 11.42
CA PHE A 294 -3.49 -3.44 11.41
C PHE A 294 -3.71 -2.12 10.65
N ASP A 295 -4.75 -2.01 9.81
CA ASP A 295 -5.01 -0.85 8.93
C ASP A 295 -3.76 -0.31 8.19
N PRO A 296 -2.96 -1.19 7.54
CA PRO A 296 -1.69 -0.81 6.94
C PRO A 296 -1.90 0.10 5.73
N PHE A 297 -0.88 0.87 5.40
CA PHE A 297 -0.78 1.48 4.08
C PHE A 297 -0.42 0.42 3.04
N ILE A 298 -1.14 0.38 1.92
CA ILE A 298 -1.02 -0.69 0.93
C ILE A 298 -0.25 -0.19 -0.29
N ILE A 299 0.81 -0.90 -0.66
CA ILE A 299 1.50 -0.74 -1.94
C ILE A 299 1.44 -2.10 -2.64
N PRO A 300 0.54 -2.27 -3.62
CA PRO A 300 0.34 -3.59 -4.21
C PRO A 300 1.54 -4.03 -5.05
N GLY A 301 1.76 -5.35 -5.02
CA GLY A 301 2.80 -6.07 -5.74
C GLY A 301 2.25 -6.83 -6.94
N HIS A 302 3.18 -7.40 -7.72
CA HIS A 302 2.89 -8.46 -8.69
C HIS A 302 2.13 -8.02 -9.96
N GLU A 303 2.01 -6.73 -10.25
CA GLU A 303 1.44 -6.21 -11.51
C GLU A 303 2.41 -6.34 -12.69
N TYR A 304 1.87 -6.60 -13.88
CA TYR A 304 2.64 -6.78 -15.11
C TYR A 304 3.80 -7.75 -14.98
N GLU A 305 3.55 -8.85 -14.28
CA GLU A 305 4.38 -10.04 -14.31
C GLU A 305 4.06 -10.77 -15.61
N PHE A 306 5.03 -10.89 -16.50
CA PHE A 306 4.77 -11.35 -17.86
C PHE A 306 5.04 -12.84 -18.07
N THR A 307 5.66 -13.52 -17.10
CA THR A 307 5.93 -14.96 -17.21
C THR A 307 4.67 -15.79 -16.97
N HIS A 308 3.70 -15.28 -16.21
CA HIS A 308 2.34 -15.80 -16.10
C HIS A 308 1.49 -15.51 -17.33
N ARG A 309 1.94 -14.62 -18.23
CA ARG A 309 1.23 -14.36 -19.47
C ARG A 309 1.52 -15.46 -20.48
N LYS A 310 0.46 -16.07 -21.00
CA LYS A 310 0.60 -16.99 -22.14
C LYS A 310 1.15 -16.23 -23.35
N ARG A 311 2.21 -16.75 -23.95
CA ARG A 311 2.84 -16.17 -25.15
C ARG A 311 1.80 -15.87 -26.24
N GLY A 312 1.91 -14.69 -26.86
CA GLY A 312 1.01 -14.22 -27.90
C GLY A 312 -0.39 -13.82 -27.44
N LYS A 313 -0.67 -13.81 -26.12
CA LYS A 313 -1.95 -13.36 -25.58
C LYS A 313 -1.84 -11.93 -25.05
N PRO A 314 -2.92 -11.13 -25.14
CA PRO A 314 -2.98 -9.85 -24.47
C PRO A 314 -3.13 -10.03 -22.95
N GLY A 315 -2.97 -8.92 -22.21
CA GLY A 315 -3.19 -8.84 -20.76
C GLY A 315 -1.91 -8.67 -19.96
N SER A 316 -2.05 -8.60 -18.64
CA SER A 316 -0.97 -8.27 -17.70
C SER A 316 -0.26 -9.48 -17.08
N GLY A 317 -0.64 -10.71 -17.46
CA GLY A 317 -0.23 -11.97 -16.82
C GLY A 317 -0.92 -12.22 -15.48
N THR A 318 -0.86 -11.25 -14.57
CA THR A 318 -1.45 -11.28 -13.22
C THR A 318 -2.49 -10.18 -13.03
N GLY A 319 -2.05 -8.92 -12.89
CA GLY A 319 -2.90 -7.74 -12.72
C GLY A 319 -2.30 -6.51 -13.40
N SER A 320 -3.16 -5.60 -13.87
CA SER A 320 -2.78 -4.28 -14.38
C SER A 320 -2.87 -3.20 -13.30
N TYR A 321 -2.22 -2.06 -13.51
CA TYR A 321 -2.28 -0.94 -12.56
C TYR A 321 -3.72 -0.47 -12.34
N SER A 322 -4.51 -0.35 -13.42
CA SER A 322 -5.92 0.03 -13.31
C SER A 322 -6.76 -1.03 -12.60
N SER A 323 -6.46 -2.32 -12.77
CA SER A 323 -7.17 -3.39 -12.06
C SER A 323 -6.95 -3.32 -10.54
N GLN A 324 -5.72 -2.99 -10.12
CA GLN A 324 -5.36 -2.84 -8.71
C GLN A 324 -5.95 -1.57 -8.13
N SER A 325 -5.90 -0.45 -8.84
CA SER A 325 -6.60 0.78 -8.45
C SER A 325 -8.09 0.53 -8.23
N ARG A 326 -8.72 -0.30 -9.06
CA ARG A 326 -10.14 -0.67 -8.90
C ARG A 326 -10.36 -1.57 -7.68
N ALA A 327 -9.52 -2.59 -7.49
CA ALA A 327 -9.59 -3.50 -6.35
C ALA A 327 -9.39 -2.75 -5.01
N LEU A 328 -8.53 -1.74 -5.00
CA LEU A 328 -8.16 -0.96 -3.82
C LEU A 328 -8.87 0.40 -3.73
N LYS A 329 -9.96 0.62 -4.48
CA LYS A 329 -10.67 1.91 -4.53
C LYS A 329 -11.01 2.47 -3.14
N THR A 330 -11.41 1.62 -2.20
CA THR A 330 -11.76 2.03 -0.83
C THR A 330 -10.52 2.43 -0.04
N SER A 331 -9.41 1.71 -0.18
CA SER A 331 -8.15 2.06 0.47
C SER A 331 -7.56 3.37 -0.10
N ILE A 332 -7.68 3.57 -1.42
CA ILE A 332 -7.28 4.82 -2.09
C ILE A 332 -8.12 5.99 -1.58
N ALA A 333 -9.45 5.86 -1.56
CA ALA A 333 -10.35 6.91 -1.06
C ALA A 333 -10.08 7.26 0.43
N ARG A 334 -9.51 6.32 1.20
CA ARG A 334 -9.11 6.52 2.60
C ARG A 334 -7.70 7.09 2.78
N GLY A 335 -6.93 7.32 1.71
CA GLY A 335 -5.54 7.76 1.84
C GLY A 335 -4.60 6.67 2.35
N LYS A 336 -4.93 5.40 2.09
CA LYS A 336 -4.24 4.20 2.63
C LYS A 336 -3.67 3.29 1.55
N CYS A 337 -3.50 3.79 0.34
CA CYS A 337 -2.97 3.02 -0.76
C CYS A 337 -2.25 3.91 -1.77
N ALA A 338 -1.15 3.42 -2.33
CA ALA A 338 -0.52 3.99 -3.51
C ALA A 338 -0.22 2.88 -4.52
N VAL A 339 -0.78 2.99 -5.73
CA VAL A 339 -0.45 2.10 -6.85
C VAL A 339 0.74 2.71 -7.61
N LEU A 340 1.85 1.99 -7.62
CA LEU A 340 3.10 2.38 -8.27
C LEU A 340 3.23 1.67 -9.62
N SER A 341 3.65 2.40 -10.65
CA SER A 341 4.22 1.79 -11.86
C SER A 341 5.73 1.60 -11.71
N TRP A 342 6.32 0.87 -12.65
CA TRP A 342 7.77 0.64 -12.68
C TRP A 342 8.56 1.95 -12.56
N GLY A 343 9.58 1.94 -11.71
CA GLY A 343 10.46 3.06 -11.43
C GLY A 343 9.87 4.18 -10.57
N GLU A 344 8.58 4.13 -10.23
CA GLU A 344 7.97 5.12 -9.34
C GLU A 344 8.19 4.78 -7.87
N ARG A 345 8.06 5.81 -7.03
CA ARG A 345 8.17 5.71 -5.58
C ARG A 345 7.00 6.24 -4.81
N PHE A 346 6.93 5.84 -3.55
CA PHE A 346 6.12 6.45 -2.50
C PHE A 346 6.97 6.78 -1.28
N HIS A 347 6.80 7.97 -0.72
CA HIS A 347 7.41 8.37 0.55
C HIS A 347 6.40 8.16 1.67
N TYR A 348 6.63 7.15 2.50
CA TYR A 348 5.80 6.85 3.66
C TYR A 348 6.34 7.54 4.90
N ILE A 349 5.53 8.40 5.51
CA ILE A 349 5.84 9.05 6.79
C ILE A 349 4.87 8.51 7.87
N PRO A 350 5.37 7.83 8.92
CA PRO A 350 4.51 7.16 9.90
C PRO A 350 3.46 8.08 10.55
N GLN A 351 3.85 9.30 10.92
CA GLN A 351 2.94 10.28 11.52
C GLN A 351 1.78 10.66 10.59
N GLN A 352 1.95 10.49 9.28
CA GLN A 352 0.93 10.76 8.27
C GLN A 352 0.05 9.55 7.96
N HIS A 353 0.32 8.37 8.48
CA HIS A 353 -0.42 7.17 8.04
C HIS A 353 -0.80 6.21 9.16
N ARG A 354 -0.15 6.28 10.32
CA ARG A 354 -0.62 5.56 11.51
C ARG A 354 -1.95 6.15 11.97
N GLN A 355 -2.88 5.27 12.33
CA GLN A 355 -3.99 5.71 13.19
C GLN A 355 -3.41 6.12 14.54
N ALA A 356 -4.04 7.08 15.22
CA ALA A 356 -3.70 7.35 16.61
C ALA A 356 -3.89 6.06 17.41
N THR A 357 -2.83 5.54 18.02
CA THR A 357 -2.86 4.35 18.89
C THR A 357 -2.96 4.72 20.37
N ALA A 358 -2.68 5.98 20.72
CA ALA A 358 -2.87 6.48 22.07
C ALA A 358 -4.37 6.77 22.29
N PRO A 359 -4.98 6.27 23.39
CA PRO A 359 -6.35 6.65 23.74
C PRO A 359 -6.48 8.16 23.77
N LEU A 360 -7.54 8.69 23.17
CA LEU A 360 -7.89 10.09 23.29
C LEU A 360 -8.06 10.42 24.78
N VAL A 361 -7.21 11.30 25.31
CA VAL A 361 -7.19 11.60 26.74
C VAL A 361 -8.29 12.60 27.10
N TRP A 362 -8.65 13.50 26.18
CA TRP A 362 -9.78 14.43 26.34
C TRP A 362 -10.12 15.14 25.02
N ILE A 363 -11.38 15.53 24.89
CA ILE A 363 -11.88 16.51 23.90
C ILE A 363 -12.33 17.71 24.73
N ALA A 364 -11.81 18.92 24.47
CA ALA A 364 -12.37 20.15 25.05
C ALA A 364 -12.95 21.03 23.97
N ILE A 365 -14.09 21.63 24.30
CA ILE A 365 -14.79 22.54 23.42
C ILE A 365 -14.56 23.98 23.88
N THR A 366 -14.26 24.88 22.94
CA THR A 366 -14.18 26.33 23.19
C THR A 366 -15.12 27.11 22.26
N PRO A 367 -15.68 28.25 22.69
CA PRO A 367 -15.30 29.05 23.87
C PRO A 367 -15.77 28.47 25.20
N GLU A 368 -15.01 28.72 26.27
CA GLU A 368 -15.60 28.81 27.60
C GLU A 368 -16.31 30.17 27.69
N PRO A 369 -17.55 30.24 28.21
CA PRO A 369 -18.28 29.17 28.91
C PRO A 369 -19.06 28.20 27.99
N LYS A 370 -19.29 26.97 28.48
CA LYS A 370 -20.05 25.88 27.83
C LYS A 370 -21.57 26.17 27.69
N GLU A 371 -21.97 27.39 27.99
CA GLU A 371 -23.29 27.96 27.75
C GLU A 371 -23.13 29.16 26.83
N SER A 372 -23.82 29.15 25.70
CA SER A 372 -23.80 30.26 24.75
C SER A 372 -25.21 30.65 24.35
N THR A 373 -25.50 31.94 24.38
CA THR A 373 -26.72 32.49 23.80
C THR A 373 -26.38 33.06 22.43
N VAL A 374 -27.09 32.62 21.39
CA VAL A 374 -26.88 33.06 20.01
C VAL A 374 -28.20 33.54 19.43
N THR A 375 -28.15 34.58 18.59
CA THR A 375 -29.34 35.06 17.91
C THR A 375 -29.65 34.16 16.73
N LEU A 376 -30.92 33.94 16.44
CA LEU A 376 -31.33 33.20 15.25
C LEU A 376 -30.71 33.82 13.98
N GLY A 377 -30.02 32.99 13.19
CA GLY A 377 -29.32 33.41 11.96
C GLY A 377 -27.83 33.67 12.15
N ASP A 378 -27.33 33.72 13.38
CA ASP A 378 -25.91 33.86 13.67
C ASP A 378 -25.14 32.56 13.39
N THR A 379 -23.82 32.70 13.24
CA THR A 379 -22.88 31.58 13.14
C THR A 379 -22.19 31.37 14.49
N LEU A 380 -22.36 30.20 15.07
CA LEU A 380 -21.60 29.75 16.23
C LEU A 380 -20.28 29.12 15.77
N ILE A 381 -19.17 29.55 16.36
CA ILE A 381 -17.87 28.92 16.14
C ILE A 381 -17.61 27.93 17.27
N VAL A 382 -17.51 26.66 16.93
CA VAL A 382 -17.17 25.59 17.87
C VAL A 382 -15.74 25.14 17.57
N ARG A 383 -14.83 25.31 18.52
CA ARG A 383 -13.46 24.80 18.39
C ARG A 383 -13.30 23.53 19.21
N LEU A 384 -12.92 22.45 18.54
CA LEU A 384 -12.59 21.16 19.13
C LEU A 384 -11.08 21.08 19.33
N ASN A 385 -10.63 21.22 20.57
CA ASN A 385 -9.26 20.91 20.94
C ASN A 385 -9.22 19.45 21.35
N ALA A 386 -8.64 18.59 20.51
CA ALA A 386 -8.51 17.18 20.81
C ALA A 386 -7.04 16.78 20.62
N GLY A 387 -6.43 16.36 21.73
CA GLY A 387 -5.03 15.99 21.79
C GLY A 387 -4.89 14.53 22.20
N ALA A 388 -4.20 13.74 21.37
CA ALA A 388 -3.81 12.38 21.69
C ALA A 388 -2.28 12.29 21.73
N GLY A 389 -1.67 12.56 22.88
CA GLY A 389 -0.24 12.29 23.12
C GLY A 389 0.73 12.84 22.05
N GLY A 390 0.43 13.99 21.43
CA GLY A 390 1.27 14.58 20.38
C GLY A 390 0.94 14.19 18.93
N VAL A 391 -0.17 13.47 18.68
CA VAL A 391 -0.65 13.11 17.33
C VAL A 391 -1.86 13.97 16.94
N SER A 392 -1.90 14.47 15.71
CA SER A 392 -3.05 15.22 15.17
C SER A 392 -4.18 14.28 14.75
N ILE A 393 -5.40 14.60 15.16
CA ILE A 393 -6.61 13.86 14.76
C ILE A 393 -7.05 14.39 13.40
N ARG A 394 -7.11 13.49 12.41
CA ARG A 394 -7.41 13.85 11.01
C ARG A 394 -8.87 14.11 10.71
N ARG A 395 -9.79 13.56 11.50
CA ARG A 395 -11.23 13.75 11.32
C ARG A 395 -11.90 13.97 12.65
N ARG A 396 -12.43 15.17 12.83
CA ARG A 396 -13.25 15.56 13.99
C ARG A 396 -14.71 15.65 13.52
N TYR A 397 -15.64 15.29 14.39
CA TYR A 397 -17.06 15.25 14.08
C TYR A 397 -17.86 16.00 15.14
N LEU A 398 -18.75 16.89 14.71
CA LEU A 398 -19.73 17.50 15.61
C LEU A 398 -21.10 16.89 15.34
N ALA A 399 -21.70 16.27 16.35
CA ALA A 399 -23.02 15.67 16.26
C ALA A 399 -24.06 16.47 17.06
N PHE A 400 -25.29 16.52 16.55
CA PHE A 400 -26.40 17.19 17.23
C PHE A 400 -27.30 16.14 17.85
N LYS A 401 -27.57 16.23 19.15
CA LYS A 401 -28.60 15.37 19.75
C LYS A 401 -29.94 16.08 19.67
N SER A 402 -30.91 15.40 19.05
CA SER A 402 -32.27 15.88 18.91
C SER A 402 -32.90 16.15 20.28
N THR A 403 -33.27 17.40 20.54
CA THR A 403 -34.43 17.70 21.40
C THR A 403 -35.69 17.68 20.51
N PRO A 404 -36.90 17.46 21.05
CA PRO A 404 -38.14 17.25 20.27
C PRO A 404 -38.55 18.36 19.29
N LYS A 405 -37.78 19.44 19.16
CA LYS A 405 -38.10 20.65 18.39
C LYS A 405 -37.20 20.90 17.17
N ILE A 406 -36.20 20.06 16.89
CA ILE A 406 -35.35 20.24 15.70
C ILE A 406 -36.13 19.79 14.45
N ARG A 407 -36.67 20.73 13.68
CA ARG A 407 -37.11 20.44 12.31
C ARG A 407 -35.88 20.17 11.44
N ALA A 408 -36.03 19.28 10.48
CA ALA A 408 -34.98 18.91 9.52
C ALA A 408 -34.28 20.17 8.98
N VAL A 409 -32.98 20.29 9.25
CA VAL A 409 -32.15 21.37 8.71
C VAL A 409 -31.90 21.04 7.23
N PRO A 410 -32.21 21.93 6.28
CA PRO A 410 -31.96 21.67 4.86
C PRO A 410 -30.48 21.36 4.61
N GLY A 411 -30.18 20.21 4.01
CA GLY A 411 -28.80 19.76 3.71
C GLY A 411 -28.23 18.70 4.65
N PHE A 412 -28.97 18.22 5.64
CA PHE A 412 -28.52 17.17 6.58
C PHE A 412 -29.44 15.94 6.54
N ASP A 413 -28.87 14.74 6.36
CA ASP A 413 -29.62 13.48 6.42
C ASP A 413 -30.10 13.18 7.85
N LEU A 414 -31.39 12.86 7.99
CA LEU A 414 -32.03 12.49 9.26
C LEU A 414 -31.48 11.16 9.78
N ARG A 415 -30.48 11.21 10.65
CA ARG A 415 -30.09 10.12 11.56
C ARG A 415 -30.67 10.39 12.96
N PRO A 416 -30.66 9.44 13.91
CA PRO A 416 -31.01 9.70 15.31
C PRO A 416 -30.19 10.84 15.97
N TRP A 417 -29.14 11.29 15.29
CA TRP A 417 -28.32 12.47 15.54
C TRP A 417 -28.66 13.51 14.46
N GLY A 418 -29.11 14.71 14.84
CA GLY A 418 -29.76 15.70 13.97
C GLY A 418 -28.88 16.36 12.89
N ALA A 419 -27.56 16.15 12.92
CA ALA A 419 -26.60 16.52 11.86
C ALA A 419 -25.19 15.99 12.23
N ILE A 420 -24.30 15.83 11.26
CA ILE A 420 -22.86 15.54 11.44
C ILE A 420 -22.08 16.55 10.61
N MET A 421 -21.20 17.32 11.24
CA MET A 421 -20.28 18.23 10.54
C MET A 421 -18.86 17.66 10.52
N HIS A 422 -18.19 17.81 9.38
CA HIS A 422 -16.79 17.44 9.19
C HIS A 422 -15.91 18.68 9.27
N ASP A 423 -14.75 18.52 9.92
CA ASP A 423 -13.67 19.51 9.87
C ASP A 423 -12.96 19.40 8.51
N GLU A 424 -13.19 20.36 7.63
CA GLU A 424 -12.61 20.38 6.29
C GLU A 424 -11.12 20.74 6.31
N ASP A 425 -10.68 21.53 7.30
CA ASP A 425 -9.34 22.12 7.35
C ASP A 425 -8.40 21.39 8.33
N GLY A 426 -8.93 20.50 9.19
CA GLY A 426 -8.15 19.74 10.18
C GLY A 426 -7.76 20.53 11.44
N GLU A 427 -8.15 21.80 11.51
CA GLU A 427 -7.89 22.72 12.62
C GLU A 427 -8.86 22.51 13.81
N GLY A 428 -9.94 21.76 13.59
CA GLY A 428 -11.05 21.53 14.51
C GLY A 428 -11.92 22.74 14.75
N VAL A 429 -12.06 23.60 13.75
CA VAL A 429 -12.92 24.78 13.84
C VAL A 429 -14.18 24.54 13.03
N PHE A 430 -15.33 24.44 13.70
CA PHE A 430 -16.63 24.22 13.08
C PHE A 430 -17.42 25.52 13.09
N LYS A 431 -17.97 25.90 11.93
CA LYS A 431 -18.88 27.05 11.79
C LYS A 431 -20.31 26.54 11.69
N VAL A 432 -21.04 26.58 12.79
CA VAL A 432 -22.43 26.11 12.88
C VAL A 432 -23.37 27.29 12.60
N SER A 433 -24.04 27.28 11.45
CA SER A 433 -25.11 28.26 11.20
C SER A 433 -26.37 27.87 11.97
N THR A 434 -26.97 28.84 12.67
CA THR A 434 -28.27 28.67 13.32
C THR A 434 -29.45 28.98 12.37
N THR A 435 -29.17 29.26 11.10
CA THR A 435 -30.21 29.48 10.09
C THR A 435 -31.11 28.26 9.97
N GLY A 436 -32.41 28.43 10.21
CA GLY A 436 -33.41 27.35 10.21
C GLY A 436 -33.64 26.70 11.58
N TRP A 437 -32.95 27.14 12.63
CA TRP A 437 -33.24 26.70 14.00
C TRP A 437 -34.51 27.40 14.52
N THR A 438 -35.08 26.86 15.59
CA THR A 438 -36.19 27.49 16.32
C THR A 438 -35.65 28.07 17.63
N PRO A 439 -36.17 29.19 18.14
CA PRO A 439 -35.77 29.67 19.46
C PRO A 439 -35.96 28.58 20.52
N GLY A 440 -34.93 28.35 21.34
CA GLY A 440 -34.92 27.25 22.29
C GLY A 440 -33.53 26.83 22.76
N HIS A 441 -33.50 25.83 23.65
CA HIS A 441 -32.27 25.27 24.21
C HIS A 441 -31.85 24.02 23.45
N TYR A 442 -30.57 23.97 23.07
CA TYR A 442 -29.94 22.91 22.29
C TYR A 442 -28.72 22.37 23.03
N VAL A 443 -28.46 21.06 22.91
CA VAL A 443 -27.25 20.43 23.41
C VAL A 443 -26.47 19.86 22.24
N LEU A 444 -25.25 20.35 22.06
CA LEU A 444 -24.31 19.88 21.06
C LEU A 444 -23.44 18.79 21.69
N GLU A 445 -23.43 17.59 21.11
CA GLU A 445 -22.59 16.48 21.57
C GLU A 445 -21.43 16.29 20.57
N CYS A 446 -20.20 16.51 21.03
CA CYS A 446 -19.04 16.26 20.19
C CYS A 446 -18.67 14.77 20.20
N THR A 447 -18.37 14.19 19.03
CA THR A 447 -17.88 12.81 18.92
C THR A 447 -16.71 12.71 17.93
N ALA A 448 -16.09 11.55 17.80
CA ALA A 448 -15.08 11.28 16.78
C ALA A 448 -15.28 9.86 16.27
N ASP A 449 -15.03 9.59 14.98
CA ASP A 449 -15.22 8.24 14.41
C ASP A 449 -13.96 7.35 14.49
N ASP A 450 -12.79 7.91 14.82
CA ASP A 450 -11.52 7.19 14.88
C ASP A 450 -11.01 7.09 16.33
N TRP A 451 -11.78 6.47 17.23
CA TRP A 451 -11.31 6.19 18.58
C TRP A 451 -10.38 4.98 18.58
N PRO A 452 -9.11 5.11 19.04
CA PRO A 452 -8.29 3.95 19.35
C PRO A 452 -9.00 3.03 20.36
N GLU A 453 -8.80 1.73 20.23
CA GLU A 453 -9.30 0.72 21.18
C GLU A 453 -8.83 1.07 22.61
N GLY A 454 -9.75 1.04 23.58
CA GLY A 454 -9.48 1.45 24.97
C GLY A 454 -9.64 2.95 25.27
N SER A 455 -10.04 3.77 24.29
CA SER A 455 -10.32 5.18 24.56
C SER A 455 -11.61 5.38 25.38
N THR A 456 -11.55 6.29 26.35
CA THR A 456 -12.72 6.72 27.12
C THR A 456 -13.53 7.72 26.31
N ARG A 457 -14.80 7.41 26.00
CA ARG A 457 -15.72 8.39 25.42
C ARG A 457 -16.05 9.47 26.44
N THR A 458 -15.24 10.52 26.52
CA THR A 458 -15.66 11.77 27.17
C THR A 458 -16.45 12.57 26.16
N THR A 459 -17.78 12.48 26.21
CA THR A 459 -18.66 13.43 25.51
C THR A 459 -18.60 14.74 26.27
N ASP A 460 -17.92 15.74 25.70
CA ASP A 460 -18.09 17.11 26.14
C ASP A 460 -19.29 17.72 25.40
N THR A 461 -20.06 18.55 26.09
CA THR A 461 -21.32 19.11 25.58
C THR A 461 -21.31 20.63 25.66
N ILE A 462 -21.86 21.28 24.64
CA ILE A 462 -22.19 22.72 24.71
C ILE A 462 -23.70 22.87 24.79
N SER A 463 -24.16 23.67 25.74
CA SER A 463 -25.53 24.16 25.80
C SER A 463 -25.65 25.46 25.01
N VAL A 464 -26.52 25.49 24.01
CA VAL A 464 -26.76 26.66 23.16
C VAL A 464 -28.20 27.10 23.28
N THR A 465 -28.43 28.34 23.72
CA THR A 465 -29.75 28.96 23.72
C THR A 465 -29.89 29.85 22.50
N VAL A 466 -30.79 29.50 21.59
CA VAL A 466 -31.13 30.34 20.43
C VAL A 466 -32.28 31.27 20.82
N VAL A 467 -32.08 32.57 20.65
CA VAL A 467 -33.09 33.61 20.90
C VAL A 467 -33.51 34.30 19.61
N GLU A 468 -34.73 34.85 19.58
CA GLU A 468 -35.18 35.68 18.47
C GLU A 468 -34.36 36.97 18.38
N GLN A 469 -34.20 37.49 17.17
CA GLN A 469 -33.57 38.77 16.92
C GLN A 469 -34.48 39.85 17.49
N GLN A 470 -34.04 40.52 18.57
CA GLN A 470 -34.75 41.69 19.08
C GLN A 470 -34.69 42.79 18.02
N GLN A 471 -35.85 43.23 17.54
CA GLN A 471 -35.98 44.32 16.56
C GLN A 471 -35.64 45.68 17.17
#